data_AF-A0A448YUV8-F1
#
_entry.id   AF-A0A448YUV8-F1
#
_cell.length_a   1.000
_cell.length_b   1.000
_cell.length_c   1.000
_cell.angle_alpha   90.00
_cell.angle_beta   90.00
_cell.angle_gamma   90.00
#
_symmetry.space_group_name_H-M   'P 1'
#
loop_
_entity.id
_entity.type
_entity.pdbx_description
1 polymer ?
#
loop_
_entity_poly.entity_id
_entity_poly.type
_entity_poly.pdbx_seq_one_letter_code
_entity_poly.pdbx_strand_id
1 'polypeptide(L)'
;MRVSDEKREERERRTAVLTRGSKQKREEGKNRLHMKHTQRKLDKLKERLEKWDDIEEALLLKKEEEERRQKEKEELDPPKKKGRKGPESWKLKGAARPAHLVYDFDTRYVDPHMKAHEEAKKKASRCRNIFVLCKGRFGIENDKDVPQPHCREYLSLLMQLGNLSMHSKQLKTARKSFLECMELDSSESPITPARCQLMRLYMEANRPDSARRLWEKLSPTDPSVWIRYSAVLIEYVSFNLLEEEGSSEQNCIDRMVEAIKSNIFCAYYIAFFDDFYQVMEYVDEIEDAHESSPLEEAIEYCNSEQLGAWKGTEGAMEWAKRFLLRLVNDESTHGRYGISASDLDWRKAISDTREMHPSSSSVDSDDESVVDVEMYSNMFETAMEMLEDSGALKSKI
;
A
#
# COMPACT_ATOMS: atom_id res chain seq x y z
N MET A 1 33.51 10.12 17.69
CA MET A 1 32.70 9.10 16.98
C MET A 1 33.01 7.67 17.41
N ARG A 2 34.24 7.14 17.34
CA ARG A 2 34.52 5.72 17.69
C ARG A 2 34.09 5.24 19.10
N VAL A 3 34.12 6.11 20.11
CA VAL A 3 33.78 5.76 21.51
C VAL A 3 32.27 5.59 21.75
N SER A 4 31.40 6.17 20.90
CA SER A 4 29.95 5.98 21.02
C SER A 4 29.51 4.62 20.48
N ASP A 5 30.19 4.13 19.46
CA ASP A 5 29.84 2.87 18.79
C ASP A 5 30.25 1.66 19.65
N GLU A 6 31.43 1.71 20.28
CA GLU A 6 31.87 0.68 21.24
C GLU A 6 30.91 0.56 22.44
N LYS A 7 30.42 1.70 22.96
CA LYS A 7 29.44 1.70 24.06
C LYS A 7 28.07 1.19 23.62
N ARG A 8 27.68 1.42 22.36
CA ARG A 8 26.44 0.90 21.77
C ARG A 8 26.53 -0.60 21.58
N GLU A 9 27.62 -1.10 20.99
CA GLU A 9 27.89 -2.53 20.84
C GLU A 9 27.92 -3.26 22.18
N GLU A 10 28.55 -2.68 23.22
CA GLU A 10 28.61 -3.34 24.53
C GLU A 10 27.24 -3.36 25.23
N ARG A 11 26.40 -2.33 25.06
CA ARG A 11 25.00 -2.35 25.50
C ARG A 11 24.18 -3.40 24.75
N GLU A 12 24.39 -3.54 23.44
CA GLU A 12 23.75 -4.55 22.60
C GLU A 12 24.18 -5.97 23.02
N ARG A 13 25.47 -6.20 23.30
CA ARG A 13 25.97 -7.48 23.84
C ARG A 13 25.38 -7.80 25.21
N ARG A 14 25.38 -6.83 26.15
CA ARG A 14 24.81 -7.03 27.49
C ARG A 14 23.30 -7.32 27.45
N THR A 15 22.56 -6.63 26.58
CA THR A 15 21.12 -6.90 26.41
C THR A 15 20.84 -8.22 25.71
N ALA A 16 21.68 -8.65 24.75
CA ALA A 16 21.59 -9.98 24.13
C ALA A 16 21.80 -11.10 25.17
N VAL A 17 22.78 -10.95 26.06
CA VAL A 17 23.04 -11.89 27.17
C VAL A 17 21.88 -11.95 28.16
N LEU A 18 21.26 -10.81 28.49
CA LEU A 18 20.12 -10.73 29.43
C LEU A 18 18.81 -11.29 28.88
N THR A 19 18.65 -11.42 27.56
CA THR A 19 17.37 -11.85 26.95
C THR A 19 17.42 -13.18 26.22
N ARG A 20 18.54 -13.92 26.28
CA ARG A 20 18.72 -15.24 25.62
C ARG A 20 18.35 -15.25 24.12
N GLY A 21 18.35 -14.11 23.44
CA GLY A 21 17.94 -13.97 22.04
C GLY A 21 18.78 -12.94 21.31
N SER A 22 19.13 -13.24 20.06
CA SER A 22 19.75 -12.27 19.15
C SER A 22 18.78 -11.12 18.86
N LYS A 23 19.33 -9.95 18.47
CA LYS A 23 18.55 -8.78 18.04
C LYS A 23 17.51 -9.15 16.98
N GLN A 24 17.92 -9.93 15.98
CA GLN A 24 17.07 -10.47 14.93
C GLN A 24 15.86 -11.27 15.46
N LYS A 25 16.06 -12.16 16.45
CA LYS A 25 14.95 -12.93 17.06
C LYS A 25 13.92 -12.03 17.77
N ARG A 26 14.37 -10.89 18.31
CA ARG A 26 13.45 -9.92 18.94
C ARG A 26 12.63 -9.17 17.88
N GLU A 27 13.26 -8.77 16.79
CA GLU A 27 12.59 -8.10 15.66
C GLU A 27 11.58 -9.05 15.00
N GLU A 28 11.96 -10.29 14.72
CA GLU A 28 11.03 -11.34 14.26
C GLU A 28 9.87 -11.54 15.25
N GLY A 29 10.17 -11.52 16.56
CA GLY A 29 9.17 -11.60 17.62
C GLY A 29 8.17 -10.44 17.60
N LYS A 30 8.66 -9.20 17.41
CA LYS A 30 7.85 -7.99 17.26
C LYS A 30 6.98 -8.07 16.00
N ASN A 31 7.55 -8.43 14.86
CA ASN A 31 6.83 -8.57 13.59
C ASN A 31 5.71 -9.60 13.70
N ARG A 32 5.98 -10.76 14.32
CA ARG A 32 4.96 -11.78 14.57
C ARG A 32 3.84 -11.30 15.50
N LEU A 33 4.16 -10.53 16.53
CA LEU A 33 3.15 -9.94 17.41
C LEU A 33 2.31 -8.89 16.66
N HIS A 34 2.95 -8.06 15.84
CA HIS A 34 2.29 -7.07 15.01
C HIS A 34 1.33 -7.74 14.03
N MET A 35 1.78 -8.74 13.28
CA MET A 35 0.91 -9.54 12.39
C MET A 35 -0.30 -10.12 13.10
N LYS A 36 -0.12 -10.71 14.30
CA LYS A 36 -1.24 -11.26 15.08
C LYS A 36 -2.21 -10.17 15.55
N HIS A 37 -1.71 -9.01 15.92
CA HIS A 37 -2.52 -7.88 16.33
C HIS A 37 -3.32 -7.32 15.16
N THR A 38 -2.68 -7.10 14.01
CA THR A 38 -3.31 -6.68 12.76
C THR A 38 -4.37 -7.67 12.31
N GLN A 39 -4.06 -8.98 12.30
CA GLN A 39 -5.04 -10.03 11.98
C GLN A 39 -6.28 -9.96 12.90
N ARG A 40 -6.09 -9.82 14.22
CA ARG A 40 -7.23 -9.71 15.16
C ARG A 40 -8.08 -8.47 14.94
N LYS A 41 -7.45 -7.33 14.59
CA LYS A 41 -8.19 -6.11 14.22
C LYS A 41 -9.00 -6.35 12.95
N LEU A 42 -8.37 -6.98 11.96
CA LEU A 42 -8.97 -7.33 10.69
C LEU A 42 -10.17 -8.25 10.86
N ASP A 43 -10.04 -9.32 11.66
CA ASP A 43 -11.12 -10.26 11.96
C ASP A 43 -12.31 -9.55 12.64
N LYS A 44 -12.04 -8.65 13.60
CA LYS A 44 -13.09 -7.85 14.26
C LYS A 44 -13.82 -6.92 13.29
N LEU A 45 -13.08 -6.21 12.43
CA LEU A 45 -13.69 -5.33 11.43
C LEU A 45 -14.44 -6.14 10.37
N LYS A 46 -13.92 -7.32 10.01
CA LYS A 46 -14.60 -8.23 9.09
C LYS A 46 -15.96 -8.67 9.64
N GLU A 47 -16.00 -9.14 10.88
CA GLU A 47 -17.25 -9.53 11.54
C GLU A 47 -18.25 -8.36 11.62
N ARG A 48 -17.77 -7.14 11.88
CA ARG A 48 -18.58 -5.91 11.91
C ARG A 48 -19.15 -5.57 10.53
N LEU A 49 -18.32 -5.63 9.47
CA LEU A 49 -18.73 -5.35 8.09
C LEU A 49 -19.62 -6.44 7.48
N GLU A 50 -19.50 -7.70 7.91
CA GLU A 50 -20.40 -8.78 7.50
C GLU A 50 -21.81 -8.65 8.09
N LYS A 51 -21.93 -8.01 9.27
CA LYS A 51 -23.18 -7.86 10.03
C LYS A 51 -23.50 -6.39 10.31
N TRP A 52 -23.30 -5.54 9.32
CA TRP A 52 -23.39 -4.09 9.47
C TRP A 52 -24.82 -3.63 9.74
N ASP A 53 -25.05 -2.88 10.83
CA ASP A 53 -26.33 -2.25 11.19
C ASP A 53 -26.11 -0.75 11.45
N ASP A 54 -26.59 0.12 10.55
CA ASP A 54 -26.37 1.57 10.61
C ASP A 54 -26.84 2.20 11.94
N ILE A 55 -27.85 1.63 12.58
CA ILE A 55 -28.39 2.14 13.84
C ILE A 55 -27.43 1.82 15.00
N GLU A 56 -26.93 0.60 15.05
CA GLU A 56 -25.99 0.18 16.08
C GLU A 56 -24.67 0.94 15.95
N GLU A 57 -24.22 1.14 14.72
CA GLU A 57 -23.03 1.92 14.39
C GLU A 57 -23.14 3.39 14.80
N ALA A 58 -24.28 4.03 14.52
CA ALA A 58 -24.54 5.39 14.97
C ALA A 58 -24.59 5.52 16.51
N LEU A 59 -25.06 4.48 17.21
CA LEU A 59 -25.06 4.45 18.68
C LEU A 59 -23.65 4.24 19.24
N LEU A 60 -22.85 3.37 18.62
CA LEU A 60 -21.46 3.16 19.01
C LEU A 60 -20.64 4.44 18.85
N LEU A 61 -20.76 5.13 17.71
CA LEU A 61 -20.06 6.41 17.48
C LEU A 61 -20.42 7.47 18.52
N LYS A 62 -21.71 7.60 18.86
CA LYS A 62 -22.15 8.52 19.92
C LYS A 62 -21.54 8.17 21.27
N LYS A 63 -21.48 6.87 21.60
CA LYS A 63 -20.89 6.40 22.85
C LYS A 63 -19.38 6.66 22.92
N GLU A 64 -18.66 6.41 21.83
CA GLU A 64 -17.23 6.69 21.73
C GLU A 64 -16.93 8.20 21.83
N GLU A 65 -17.76 9.04 21.22
CA GLU A 65 -17.64 10.49 21.34
C GLU A 65 -17.91 10.99 22.77
N GLU A 66 -18.93 10.43 23.44
CA GLU A 66 -19.20 10.70 24.86
C GLU A 66 -18.05 10.26 25.76
N GLU A 67 -17.48 9.08 25.53
CA GLU A 67 -16.31 8.60 26.28
C GLU A 67 -15.07 9.46 26.04
N ARG A 68 -14.84 9.94 24.81
CA ARG A 68 -13.74 10.87 24.50
C ARG A 68 -13.92 12.20 25.23
N ARG A 69 -15.13 12.77 25.18
CA ARG A 69 -15.48 13.99 25.92
C ARG A 69 -15.36 13.80 27.45
N GLN A 70 -15.61 12.60 27.97
CA GLN A 70 -15.40 12.29 29.38
C GLN A 70 -13.91 12.25 29.72
N LYS A 71 -13.09 11.59 28.91
CA LYS A 71 -11.63 11.54 29.11
C LYS A 71 -11.00 12.93 29.06
N GLU A 72 -11.37 13.75 28.08
CA GLU A 72 -10.91 15.15 27.98
C GLU A 72 -11.26 15.96 29.25
N LYS A 73 -12.47 15.77 29.79
CA LYS A 73 -12.88 16.39 31.06
C LYS A 73 -12.11 15.86 32.27
N GLU A 74 -11.82 14.56 32.32
CA GLU A 74 -11.04 13.93 33.39
C GLU A 74 -9.55 14.31 33.35
N GLU A 75 -9.00 14.60 32.17
CA GLU A 75 -7.64 15.12 32.01
C GLU A 75 -7.51 16.59 32.39
N LEU A 76 -8.54 17.42 32.11
CA LEU A 76 -8.55 18.84 32.45
C LEU A 76 -8.84 19.10 33.94
N ASP A 77 -9.62 18.25 34.59
CA ASP A 77 -9.95 18.38 36.01
C ASP A 77 -9.58 17.08 36.77
N PRO A 78 -8.50 17.06 37.59
CA PRO A 78 -8.17 15.88 38.39
C PRO A 78 -9.36 15.51 39.29
N PRO A 79 -9.68 14.21 39.42
CA PRO A 79 -10.92 13.79 40.04
C PRO A 79 -10.99 14.27 41.49
N LYS A 80 -11.90 15.22 41.76
CA LYS A 80 -12.30 15.57 43.12
C LYS A 80 -12.76 14.28 43.80
N LYS A 81 -12.11 13.90 44.92
CA LYS A 81 -12.48 12.73 45.72
C LYS A 81 -13.99 12.74 45.96
N LYS A 82 -14.72 11.85 45.27
CA LYS A 82 -16.18 11.70 45.47
C LYS A 82 -16.39 11.39 46.94
N GLY A 83 -16.97 12.34 47.67
CA GLY A 83 -17.38 12.14 49.06
C GLY A 83 -18.30 10.91 49.15
N ARG A 84 -18.39 10.33 50.35
CA ARG A 84 -19.26 9.17 50.59
C ARG A 84 -20.65 9.46 50.04
N LYS A 85 -21.14 8.62 49.14
CA LYS A 85 -22.48 8.78 48.58
C LYS A 85 -23.49 8.72 49.72
N GLY A 86 -24.37 9.71 49.79
CA GLY A 86 -25.36 9.83 50.86
C GLY A 86 -26.36 8.66 50.88
N PRO A 87 -27.16 8.54 51.95
CA PRO A 87 -28.13 7.45 52.15
C PRO A 87 -29.12 7.27 50.99
N GLU A 88 -29.40 8.34 50.25
CA GLU A 88 -30.31 8.35 49.10
C GLU A 88 -29.80 7.53 47.90
N SER A 89 -28.48 7.29 47.84
CA SER A 89 -27.85 6.45 46.82
C SER A 89 -27.79 4.97 47.18
N TRP A 90 -28.22 4.61 48.40
CA TRP A 90 -28.15 3.25 48.89
C TRP A 90 -29.31 2.45 48.28
N LYS A 91 -28.99 1.51 47.38
CA LYS A 91 -29.97 0.54 46.90
C LYS A 91 -30.32 -0.40 48.05
N LEU A 92 -31.50 -0.24 48.64
CA LEU A 92 -32.06 -1.17 49.63
C LEU A 92 -32.10 -2.59 49.03
N LYS A 93 -31.40 -3.54 49.66
CA LYS A 93 -31.39 -4.96 49.29
C LYS A 93 -32.27 -5.75 50.28
N GLY A 94 -32.99 -6.76 49.80
CA GLY A 94 -33.81 -7.64 50.64
C GLY A 94 -35.19 -7.08 51.01
N ALA A 95 -35.71 -7.47 52.18
CA ALA A 95 -37.09 -7.21 52.64
C ALA A 95 -37.43 -5.72 52.87
N ALA A 96 -36.43 -4.83 52.83
CA ALA A 96 -36.62 -3.37 52.93
C ALA A 96 -36.90 -2.70 51.58
N ARG A 97 -37.03 -3.48 50.48
CA ARG A 97 -37.52 -2.92 49.21
C ARG A 97 -39.00 -2.55 49.37
N PRO A 98 -39.41 -1.34 48.96
CA PRO A 98 -40.82 -0.98 48.85
C PRO A 98 -41.62 -2.09 48.15
N ALA A 99 -42.79 -2.45 48.69
CA ALA A 99 -43.58 -3.58 48.18
C ALA A 99 -43.95 -3.46 46.69
N HIS A 100 -44.06 -2.23 46.17
CA HIS A 100 -44.28 -1.95 44.74
C HIS A 100 -43.08 -2.30 43.83
N LEU A 101 -41.90 -2.62 44.39
CA LEU A 101 -40.72 -3.10 43.65
C LEU A 101 -40.53 -4.63 43.76
N VAL A 102 -41.40 -5.30 44.53
CA VAL A 102 -41.36 -6.75 44.80
C VAL A 102 -42.58 -7.46 44.22
N TYR A 103 -43.70 -6.76 44.08
CA TYR A 103 -44.94 -7.25 43.46
C TYR A 103 -45.22 -6.54 42.14
N ASP A 104 -44.39 -6.79 41.12
CA ASP A 104 -44.76 -6.54 39.73
C ASP A 104 -45.39 -7.81 39.14
N PHE A 105 -46.60 -8.16 39.59
CA PHE A 105 -47.52 -8.91 38.73
C PHE A 105 -48.14 -7.90 37.75
N ASP A 106 -47.28 -7.40 36.88
CA ASP A 106 -47.61 -6.34 35.96
C ASP A 106 -48.14 -6.95 34.66
N THR A 107 -49.33 -6.53 34.22
CA THR A 107 -49.86 -6.83 32.88
C THR A 107 -48.97 -6.25 31.76
N ARG A 108 -47.92 -5.51 32.12
CA ARG A 108 -46.82 -5.04 31.26
C ARG A 108 -45.57 -5.93 31.28
N TYR A 109 -45.59 -7.08 31.95
CA TYR A 109 -44.48 -8.03 31.90
C TYR A 109 -44.29 -8.55 30.46
N VAL A 110 -43.26 -8.05 29.80
CA VAL A 110 -42.77 -8.60 28.54
C VAL A 110 -41.69 -9.60 28.90
N ASP A 111 -41.87 -10.87 28.52
CA ASP A 111 -40.85 -11.90 28.70
C ASP A 111 -39.53 -11.41 28.10
N PRO A 112 -38.46 -11.25 28.92
CA PRO A 112 -37.16 -10.79 28.46
C PRO A 112 -36.61 -11.62 27.28
N HIS A 113 -36.93 -12.92 27.21
CA HIS A 113 -36.49 -13.78 26.13
C HIS A 113 -37.26 -13.51 24.83
N MET A 114 -38.57 -13.28 24.91
CA MET A 114 -39.39 -12.89 23.74
C MET A 114 -38.96 -11.53 23.20
N LYS A 115 -38.72 -10.56 24.09
CA LYS A 115 -38.20 -9.24 23.71
C LYS A 115 -36.83 -9.35 23.05
N ALA A 116 -35.91 -10.12 23.63
CA ALA A 116 -34.59 -10.35 23.04
C ALA A 116 -34.69 -11.02 21.66
N HIS A 117 -35.62 -11.97 21.49
CA HIS A 117 -35.84 -12.62 20.20
C HIS A 117 -36.42 -11.68 19.15
N GLU A 118 -37.39 -10.82 19.51
CA GLU A 118 -37.92 -9.78 18.62
C GLU A 118 -36.87 -8.74 18.24
N GLU A 119 -36.07 -8.29 19.20
CA GLU A 119 -34.94 -7.38 18.96
C GLU A 119 -33.89 -8.02 18.06
N ALA A 120 -33.55 -9.30 18.28
CA ALA A 120 -32.64 -10.06 17.43
C ALA A 120 -33.18 -10.20 16.00
N LYS A 121 -34.49 -10.46 15.83
CA LYS A 121 -35.12 -10.55 14.50
C LYS A 121 -35.12 -9.20 13.78
N LYS A 122 -35.43 -8.10 14.49
CA LYS A 122 -35.34 -6.73 13.94
C LYS A 122 -33.90 -6.39 13.55
N LYS A 123 -32.93 -6.70 14.41
CA LYS A 123 -31.50 -6.53 14.09
C LYS A 123 -31.11 -7.32 12.85
N ALA A 124 -31.44 -8.61 12.81
CA ALA A 124 -31.15 -9.48 11.66
C ALA A 124 -31.76 -8.96 10.35
N SER A 125 -32.96 -8.36 10.39
CA SER A 125 -33.58 -7.75 9.19
C SER A 125 -32.90 -6.47 8.70
N ARG A 126 -32.13 -5.78 9.56
CA ARG A 126 -31.37 -4.58 9.20
C ARG A 126 -29.92 -4.87 8.83
N CYS A 127 -29.35 -5.92 9.40
CA CYS A 127 -27.96 -6.30 9.16
C CYS A 127 -27.74 -6.58 7.66
N ARG A 128 -26.75 -5.89 7.09
CA ARG A 128 -26.32 -6.07 5.71
C ARG A 128 -24.87 -6.51 5.63
N ASN A 129 -24.55 -7.31 4.62
CA ASN A 129 -23.18 -7.72 4.35
C ASN A 129 -22.51 -6.73 3.39
N ILE A 130 -21.64 -5.89 3.92
CA ILE A 130 -20.98 -4.81 3.17
C ILE A 130 -20.01 -5.36 2.12
N PHE A 131 -19.39 -6.52 2.36
CA PHE A 131 -18.49 -7.14 1.37
C PHE A 131 -19.20 -7.52 0.08
N VAL A 132 -20.49 -7.86 0.15
CA VAL A 132 -21.29 -8.19 -1.04
C VAL A 132 -21.81 -6.92 -1.71
N LEU A 133 -22.29 -5.96 -0.92
CA LEU A 133 -22.91 -4.73 -1.44
C LEU A 133 -21.89 -3.77 -2.06
N CYS A 134 -20.74 -3.62 -1.42
CA CYS A 134 -19.72 -2.62 -1.76
C CYS A 134 -18.50 -3.24 -2.43
N LYS A 135 -18.57 -4.48 -2.95
CA LYS A 135 -17.45 -5.10 -3.66
C LYS A 135 -16.93 -4.19 -4.79
N GLY A 136 -15.63 -3.96 -4.82
CA GLY A 136 -14.98 -3.07 -5.79
C GLY A 136 -15.18 -1.57 -5.51
N ARG A 137 -15.76 -1.18 -4.37
CA ARG A 137 -16.09 0.21 -4.04
C ARG A 137 -15.59 0.65 -2.65
N PHE A 138 -14.78 -0.17 -1.97
CA PHE A 138 -14.33 0.13 -0.60
C PHE A 138 -13.51 1.42 -0.51
N GLY A 139 -12.87 1.85 -1.61
CA GLY A 139 -12.10 3.08 -1.66
C GLY A 139 -12.91 4.36 -1.86
N ILE A 140 -14.14 4.28 -2.39
CA ILE A 140 -14.90 5.46 -2.83
C ILE A 140 -15.37 6.26 -1.61
N GLU A 141 -14.92 7.51 -1.50
CA GLU A 141 -15.26 8.43 -0.39
C GLU A 141 -16.68 8.99 -0.48
N ASN A 142 -17.13 9.29 -1.69
CA ASN A 142 -18.36 10.04 -1.94
C ASN A 142 -19.62 9.17 -2.01
N ASP A 143 -19.48 7.85 -1.84
CA ASP A 143 -20.61 6.92 -1.89
C ASP A 143 -21.23 6.77 -0.50
N LYS A 144 -22.48 7.23 -0.35
CA LYS A 144 -23.24 7.15 0.92
C LYS A 144 -23.55 5.71 1.33
N ASP A 145 -23.52 4.78 0.38
CA ASP A 145 -23.81 3.37 0.65
C ASP A 145 -22.58 2.63 1.19
N VAL A 146 -21.38 3.20 1.06
CA VAL A 146 -20.14 2.64 1.56
C VAL A 146 -19.86 3.17 2.97
N PRO A 147 -19.76 2.30 3.99
CA PRO A 147 -19.53 2.74 5.36
C PRO A 147 -18.08 3.20 5.58
N GLN A 148 -17.76 4.40 5.14
CA GLN A 148 -16.50 5.08 5.45
C GLN A 148 -16.49 5.57 6.92
N PRO A 149 -15.34 5.56 7.62
CA PRO A 149 -13.99 5.19 7.16
C PRO A 149 -13.66 3.69 7.28
N HIS A 150 -14.59 2.86 7.76
CA HIS A 150 -14.33 1.45 8.11
C HIS A 150 -13.87 0.60 6.92
N CYS A 151 -14.42 0.83 5.73
CA CYS A 151 -13.98 0.15 4.51
C CYS A 151 -12.53 0.46 4.15
N ARG A 152 -12.11 1.73 4.27
CA ARG A 152 -10.71 2.13 4.05
C ARG A 152 -9.76 1.62 5.13
N GLU A 153 -10.19 1.65 6.39
CA GLU A 153 -9.42 1.05 7.48
C GLU A 153 -9.20 -0.45 7.21
N TYR A 154 -10.22 -1.15 6.73
CA TYR A 154 -10.11 -2.56 6.36
C TYR A 154 -9.08 -2.80 5.24
N LEU A 155 -9.13 -2.01 4.17
CA LEU A 155 -8.14 -2.06 3.08
C LEU A 155 -6.72 -1.77 3.59
N SER A 156 -6.55 -0.73 4.41
CA SER A 156 -5.27 -0.37 5.02
C SER A 156 -4.70 -1.51 5.88
N LEU A 157 -5.52 -2.13 6.74
CA LEU A 157 -5.09 -3.25 7.57
C LEU A 157 -4.77 -4.51 6.75
N LEU A 158 -5.50 -4.77 5.67
CA LEU A 158 -5.17 -5.85 4.74
C LEU A 158 -3.82 -5.61 4.05
N MET A 159 -3.55 -4.38 3.60
CA MET A 159 -2.26 -4.00 3.02
C MET A 159 -1.12 -4.16 4.03
N GLN A 160 -1.30 -3.64 5.25
CA GLN A 160 -0.32 -3.82 6.33
C GLN A 160 -0.05 -5.29 6.63
N LEU A 161 -1.10 -6.12 6.70
CA LEU A 161 -0.95 -7.55 6.90
C LEU A 161 -0.20 -8.21 5.74
N GLY A 162 -0.49 -7.79 4.51
CA GLY A 162 0.20 -8.23 3.30
C GLY A 162 1.70 -7.93 3.35
N ASN A 163 2.07 -6.67 3.59
CA ASN A 163 3.46 -6.22 3.67
C ASN A 163 4.22 -6.91 4.82
N LEU A 164 3.64 -6.99 6.02
CA LEU A 164 4.22 -7.71 7.16
C LEU A 164 4.40 -9.22 6.86
N SER A 165 3.46 -9.81 6.11
CA SER A 165 3.55 -11.21 5.69
C SER A 165 4.64 -11.42 4.63
N MET A 166 4.83 -10.45 3.72
CA MET A 166 5.90 -10.46 2.72
C MET A 166 7.28 -10.40 3.41
N HIS A 167 7.50 -9.42 4.30
CA HIS A 167 8.75 -9.30 5.06
C HIS A 167 9.07 -10.54 5.93
N SER A 168 8.03 -11.23 6.42
CA SER A 168 8.19 -12.49 7.16
C SER A 168 8.26 -13.74 6.28
N LYS A 169 8.38 -13.58 4.95
CA LYS A 169 8.44 -14.64 3.93
C LYS A 169 7.22 -15.59 3.95
N GLN A 170 6.09 -15.13 4.47
CA GLN A 170 4.80 -15.85 4.46
C GLN A 170 4.00 -15.51 3.19
N LEU A 171 4.56 -15.89 2.04
CA LEU A 171 4.04 -15.49 0.72
C LEU A 171 2.59 -15.91 0.45
N LYS A 172 2.14 -17.04 1.03
CA LYS A 172 0.74 -17.50 0.89
C LYS A 172 -0.25 -16.56 1.57
N THR A 173 0.10 -16.09 2.77
CA THR A 173 -0.73 -15.16 3.53
C THR A 173 -0.75 -13.80 2.84
N ALA A 174 0.44 -13.29 2.46
CA ALA A 174 0.58 -12.03 1.74
C ALA A 174 -0.25 -12.02 0.44
N ARG A 175 -0.13 -13.09 -0.37
CA ARG A 175 -0.92 -13.25 -1.61
C ARG A 175 -2.42 -13.20 -1.34
N LYS A 176 -2.90 -13.87 -0.28
CA LYS A 176 -4.33 -13.86 0.06
C LYS A 176 -4.79 -12.44 0.42
N SER A 177 -4.01 -11.73 1.24
CA SER A 177 -4.33 -10.36 1.64
C SER A 177 -4.35 -9.40 0.45
N PHE A 178 -3.36 -9.44 -0.44
CA PHE A 178 -3.33 -8.56 -1.62
C PHE A 178 -4.44 -8.87 -2.63
N LEU A 179 -4.77 -10.15 -2.86
CA LEU A 179 -5.92 -10.52 -3.70
C LEU A 179 -7.24 -10.04 -3.10
N GLU A 180 -7.40 -10.14 -1.77
CA GLU A 180 -8.59 -9.62 -1.09
C GLU A 180 -8.67 -8.09 -1.20
N CYS A 181 -7.56 -7.36 -1.07
CA CYS A 181 -7.52 -5.92 -1.38
C CYS A 181 -7.98 -5.64 -2.81
N MET A 182 -7.38 -6.30 -3.81
CA MET A 182 -7.71 -6.10 -5.22
C MET A 182 -9.18 -6.42 -5.56
N GLU A 183 -9.83 -7.32 -4.84
CA GLU A 183 -11.24 -7.64 -5.05
C GLU A 183 -12.20 -6.63 -4.43
N LEU A 184 -11.76 -5.92 -3.39
CA LEU A 184 -12.58 -4.96 -2.64
C LEU A 184 -12.34 -3.52 -3.08
N ASP A 185 -11.13 -3.23 -3.52
CA ASP A 185 -10.71 -1.94 -4.08
C ASP A 185 -11.25 -1.75 -5.51
N SER A 186 -11.26 -0.50 -5.98
CA SER A 186 -11.72 -0.15 -7.33
C SER A 186 -10.74 -0.65 -8.38
N SER A 187 -11.25 -1.24 -9.47
CA SER A 187 -10.43 -1.64 -10.63
C SER A 187 -9.97 -0.44 -11.46
N GLU A 188 -10.76 0.64 -11.50
CA GLU A 188 -10.50 1.82 -12.34
C GLU A 188 -9.60 2.83 -11.63
N SER A 189 -9.79 2.99 -10.33
CA SER A 189 -9.12 3.97 -9.48
C SER A 189 -8.73 3.35 -8.13
N PRO A 190 -7.78 2.40 -8.14
CA PRO A 190 -7.37 1.71 -6.92
C PRO A 190 -6.70 2.70 -5.97
N ILE A 191 -7.06 2.61 -4.68
CA ILE A 191 -6.43 3.41 -3.63
C ILE A 191 -5.21 2.69 -3.07
N THR A 192 -5.21 1.37 -3.12
CA THR A 192 -4.14 0.56 -2.57
C THR A 192 -3.14 0.13 -3.65
N PRO A 193 -1.83 0.10 -3.35
CA PRO A 193 -0.82 -0.43 -4.27
C PRO A 193 -0.80 -1.97 -4.29
N ALA A 194 -1.91 -2.64 -3.93
CA ALA A 194 -2.00 -4.10 -3.77
C ALA A 194 -1.58 -4.86 -5.04
N ARG A 195 -1.92 -4.32 -6.22
CA ARG A 195 -1.56 -4.87 -7.53
C ARG A 195 -0.05 -4.90 -7.77
N CYS A 196 0.63 -3.81 -7.41
CA CYS A 196 2.07 -3.66 -7.53
C CYS A 196 2.80 -4.60 -6.56
N GLN A 197 2.35 -4.63 -5.30
CA GLN A 197 2.89 -5.54 -4.28
C GLN A 197 2.65 -7.02 -4.62
N LEU A 198 1.51 -7.35 -5.23
CA LEU A 198 1.25 -8.70 -5.72
C LEU A 198 2.16 -9.10 -6.89
N MET A 199 2.47 -8.16 -7.78
CA MET A 199 3.45 -8.38 -8.86
C MET A 199 4.84 -8.64 -8.28
N ARG A 200 5.31 -7.79 -7.34
CA ARG A 200 6.57 -8.00 -6.62
C ARG A 200 6.63 -9.38 -5.98
N LEU A 201 5.56 -9.78 -5.28
CA LEU A 201 5.46 -11.10 -4.66
C LEU A 201 5.59 -12.25 -5.68
N TYR A 202 5.01 -12.13 -6.87
CA TYR A 202 5.12 -13.17 -7.88
C TYR A 202 6.54 -13.27 -8.48
N MET A 203 7.23 -12.14 -8.61
CA MET A 203 8.64 -12.11 -9.00
C MET A 203 9.52 -12.79 -7.93
N GLU A 204 9.39 -12.42 -6.66
CA GLU A 204 10.14 -13.02 -5.54
C GLU A 204 9.86 -14.52 -5.38
N ALA A 205 8.60 -14.94 -5.59
CA ALA A 205 8.20 -16.34 -5.51
C ALA A 205 8.60 -17.16 -6.73
N ASN A 206 9.19 -16.54 -7.76
CA ASN A 206 9.48 -17.13 -9.06
C ASN A 206 8.26 -17.83 -9.69
N ARG A 207 7.13 -17.12 -9.78
CA ARG A 207 5.86 -17.62 -10.34
C ARG A 207 5.42 -16.83 -11.58
N PRO A 208 6.14 -16.94 -12.71
CA PRO A 208 5.89 -16.16 -13.92
C PRO A 208 4.46 -16.34 -14.47
N ASP A 209 3.89 -17.55 -14.47
CA ASP A 209 2.51 -17.78 -14.93
C ASP A 209 1.45 -17.02 -14.12
N SER A 210 1.69 -16.83 -12.82
CA SER A 210 0.76 -16.08 -11.97
C SER A 210 0.88 -14.58 -12.22
N ALA A 211 2.08 -14.10 -12.51
CA ALA A 211 2.32 -12.74 -12.97
C ALA A 211 1.67 -12.52 -14.35
N ARG A 212 1.79 -13.45 -15.31
CA ARG A 212 1.15 -13.40 -16.64
C ARG A 212 -0.34 -13.13 -16.53
N ARG A 213 -1.02 -13.98 -15.77
CA ARG A 213 -2.46 -13.85 -15.51
C ARG A 213 -2.83 -12.55 -14.80
N LEU A 214 -1.94 -12.02 -13.96
CA LEU A 214 -2.16 -10.75 -13.27
C LEU A 214 -2.13 -9.58 -14.26
N TRP A 215 -1.07 -9.45 -15.06
CA TRP A 215 -0.99 -8.32 -15.99
C TRP A 215 -1.95 -8.46 -17.16
N GLU A 216 -2.29 -9.67 -17.60
CA GLU A 216 -3.34 -9.88 -18.63
C GLU A 216 -4.71 -9.40 -18.14
N LYS A 217 -5.00 -9.59 -16.85
CA LYS A 217 -6.23 -9.08 -16.23
C LYS A 217 -6.24 -7.56 -16.10
N LEU A 218 -5.07 -6.94 -15.92
CA LEU A 218 -4.93 -5.50 -15.67
C LEU A 218 -4.65 -4.68 -16.94
N SER A 219 -4.14 -5.30 -18.01
CA SER A 219 -3.91 -4.64 -19.29
C SER A 219 -5.24 -4.47 -20.05
N PRO A 220 -5.55 -3.28 -20.61
CA PRO A 220 -4.67 -2.12 -20.83
C PRO A 220 -4.79 -1.01 -19.77
N THR A 221 -5.65 -1.15 -18.76
CA THR A 221 -6.06 -0.07 -17.84
C THR A 221 -4.94 0.41 -16.91
N ASP A 222 -3.95 -0.42 -16.63
CA ASP A 222 -2.92 -0.14 -15.62
C ASP A 222 -1.60 0.38 -16.22
N PRO A 223 -1.20 1.64 -15.97
CA PRO A 223 0.08 2.20 -16.44
C PRO A 223 1.25 1.94 -15.48
N SER A 224 1.06 1.25 -14.35
CA SER A 224 2.10 1.13 -13.32
C SER A 224 3.40 0.47 -13.84
N VAL A 225 4.54 1.07 -13.50
CA VAL A 225 5.86 0.53 -13.88
C VAL A 225 6.11 -0.84 -13.29
N TRP A 226 5.61 -1.08 -12.07
CA TRP A 226 5.73 -2.35 -11.36
C TRP A 226 5.19 -3.51 -12.18
N ILE A 227 4.09 -3.30 -12.90
CA ILE A 227 3.45 -4.31 -13.71
C ILE A 227 4.11 -4.40 -15.09
N ARG A 228 4.26 -3.25 -15.77
CA ARG A 228 4.71 -3.21 -17.16
C ARG A 228 6.15 -3.68 -17.31
N TYR A 229 7.09 -3.15 -16.53
CA TYR A 229 8.51 -3.52 -16.64
C TYR A 229 8.78 -4.93 -16.10
N SER A 230 8.06 -5.37 -15.06
CA SER A 230 8.17 -6.77 -14.60
C SER A 230 7.65 -7.75 -15.66
N ALA A 231 6.59 -7.39 -16.40
CA ALA A 231 6.11 -8.21 -17.52
C ALA A 231 7.14 -8.28 -18.66
N VAL A 232 7.82 -7.18 -18.99
CA VAL A 232 8.93 -7.19 -19.96
C VAL A 232 10.03 -8.14 -19.51
N LEU A 233 10.47 -8.05 -18.25
CA LEU A 233 11.53 -8.92 -17.75
C LEU A 233 11.14 -10.40 -17.80
N ILE A 234 9.89 -10.72 -17.43
CA ILE A 234 9.40 -12.10 -17.53
C ILE A 234 9.40 -12.57 -18.98
N GLU A 235 8.84 -11.80 -19.91
CA GLU A 235 8.86 -12.18 -21.34
C GLU A 235 10.29 -12.29 -21.88
N TYR A 236 11.20 -11.42 -21.47
CA TYR A 236 12.61 -11.49 -21.83
C TYR A 236 13.24 -12.83 -21.41
N VAL A 237 13.07 -13.21 -20.15
CA VAL A 237 13.54 -14.51 -19.64
C VAL A 237 12.89 -15.66 -20.41
N SER A 238 11.60 -15.53 -20.70
CA SER A 238 10.80 -16.57 -21.36
C SER A 238 11.28 -16.84 -22.79
N PHE A 239 11.54 -15.81 -23.59
CA PHE A 239 11.97 -15.99 -24.98
C PHE A 239 13.48 -16.22 -25.10
N ASN A 240 14.30 -15.52 -24.31
CA ASN A 240 15.75 -15.48 -24.53
C ASN A 240 16.51 -16.56 -23.74
N LEU A 241 16.03 -16.92 -22.55
CA LEU A 241 16.74 -17.87 -21.67
C LEU A 241 16.05 -19.23 -21.61
N LEU A 242 14.72 -19.25 -21.59
CA LEU A 242 13.94 -20.48 -21.43
C LEU A 242 13.38 -21.03 -22.75
N GLU A 243 13.33 -20.21 -23.80
CA GLU A 243 12.74 -20.53 -25.11
C GLU A 243 11.33 -21.17 -24.98
N GLU A 244 10.49 -20.60 -24.12
CA GLU A 244 9.15 -21.14 -23.83
C GLU A 244 8.23 -21.12 -25.05
N GLU A 245 7.42 -22.17 -25.21
CA GLU A 245 6.45 -22.27 -26.30
C GLU A 245 5.44 -21.12 -26.26
N GLY A 246 5.41 -20.31 -27.32
CA GLY A 246 4.52 -19.16 -27.45
C GLY A 246 5.13 -17.83 -26.99
N SER A 247 6.31 -17.84 -26.37
CA SER A 247 7.09 -16.62 -26.17
C SER A 247 7.88 -16.29 -27.44
N SER A 248 7.94 -15.01 -27.79
CA SER A 248 8.65 -14.54 -28.97
C SER A 248 9.33 -13.21 -28.69
N GLU A 249 10.39 -12.90 -29.44
CA GLU A 249 11.03 -11.58 -29.36
C GLU A 249 10.01 -10.45 -29.61
N GLN A 250 9.06 -10.66 -30.53
CA GLN A 250 8.03 -9.68 -30.82
C GLN A 250 7.12 -9.42 -29.62
N ASN A 251 6.72 -10.48 -28.88
CA ASN A 251 5.93 -10.29 -27.65
C ASN A 251 6.69 -9.42 -26.66
N CYS A 252 7.98 -9.69 -26.45
CA CYS A 252 8.80 -8.90 -25.54
C CYS A 252 8.95 -7.44 -26.00
N ILE A 253 9.11 -7.22 -27.31
CA ILE A 253 9.15 -5.89 -27.91
C ILE A 253 7.83 -5.15 -27.68
N ASP A 254 6.70 -5.78 -27.95
CA ASP A 254 5.37 -5.18 -27.78
C ASP A 254 5.16 -4.76 -26.31
N ARG A 255 5.57 -5.61 -25.36
CA ARG A 255 5.53 -5.27 -23.93
C ARG A 255 6.48 -4.13 -23.57
N MET A 256 7.67 -4.08 -24.15
CA MET A 256 8.62 -2.99 -23.89
C MET A 256 8.09 -1.66 -24.41
N VAL A 257 7.43 -1.67 -25.57
CA VAL A 257 6.77 -0.47 -26.12
C VAL A 257 5.62 -0.01 -25.22
N GLU A 258 4.78 -0.92 -24.73
CA GLU A 258 3.74 -0.59 -23.75
C GLU A 258 4.32 -0.01 -22.45
N ALA A 259 5.43 -0.57 -21.96
CA ALA A 259 6.11 -0.09 -20.76
C ALA A 259 6.68 1.31 -20.94
N ILE A 260 7.35 1.56 -22.08
CA ILE A 260 7.90 2.88 -22.43
C ILE A 260 6.79 3.93 -22.53
N LYS A 261 5.68 3.62 -23.22
CA LYS A 261 4.53 4.53 -23.35
C LYS A 261 3.89 4.87 -22.02
N SER A 262 3.94 3.94 -21.06
CA SER A 262 3.39 4.15 -19.72
C SER A 262 4.32 5.02 -18.88
N ASN A 263 5.62 4.78 -18.93
CA ASN A 263 6.61 5.53 -18.17
C ASN A 263 8.00 5.42 -18.81
N ILE A 264 8.46 6.50 -19.45
CA ILE A 264 9.75 6.58 -20.14
C ILE A 264 10.94 6.69 -19.18
N PHE A 265 10.76 7.27 -17.99
CA PHE A 265 11.83 7.47 -17.00
C PHE A 265 12.47 6.13 -16.62
N CYS A 266 11.63 5.14 -16.35
CA CYS A 266 12.07 3.79 -15.97
C CYS A 266 12.87 3.12 -17.10
N ALA A 267 12.54 3.35 -18.38
CA ALA A 267 13.30 2.80 -19.51
C ALA A 267 14.72 3.36 -19.55
N TYR A 268 14.88 4.69 -19.43
CA TYR A 268 16.21 5.32 -19.39
C TYR A 268 17.00 4.88 -18.16
N TYR A 269 16.36 4.84 -17.00
CA TYR A 269 17.01 4.42 -15.76
C TYR A 269 17.52 2.97 -15.84
N ILE A 270 16.72 2.03 -16.33
CA ILE A 270 17.15 0.62 -16.51
C ILE A 270 18.28 0.53 -17.55
N ALA A 271 18.14 1.23 -18.68
CA ALA A 271 19.11 1.17 -19.78
C ALA A 271 20.48 1.77 -19.43
N PHE A 272 20.50 2.80 -18.59
CA PHE A 272 21.70 3.56 -18.22
C PHE A 272 21.93 3.56 -16.71
N PHE A 273 21.62 2.44 -16.06
CA PHE A 273 21.64 2.35 -14.60
C PHE A 273 22.94 2.85 -13.98
N ASP A 274 24.10 2.52 -14.57
CA ASP A 274 25.40 2.90 -14.03
C ASP A 274 25.63 4.42 -14.05
N ASP A 275 25.05 5.13 -15.01
CA ASP A 275 25.11 6.58 -15.11
C ASP A 275 24.14 7.22 -14.11
N PHE A 276 22.90 6.72 -14.02
CA PHE A 276 21.91 7.19 -13.05
C PHE A 276 22.36 6.95 -11.61
N TYR A 277 23.00 5.82 -11.30
CA TYR A 277 23.49 5.51 -9.96
C TYR A 277 24.55 6.50 -9.45
N GLN A 278 25.26 7.20 -10.36
CA GLN A 278 26.25 8.21 -9.98
C GLN A 278 25.63 9.57 -9.64
N VAL A 279 24.44 9.85 -10.17
CA VAL A 279 23.80 11.17 -10.08
C VAL A 279 22.62 11.16 -9.10
N MET A 280 21.89 10.06 -9.04
CA MET A 280 20.69 9.92 -8.21
C MET A 280 21.09 9.67 -6.75
N GLU A 281 20.99 10.72 -5.94
CA GLU A 281 21.21 10.66 -4.50
C GLU A 281 19.88 10.64 -3.74
N TYR A 282 19.90 10.27 -2.44
CA TYR A 282 18.75 10.24 -1.52
C TYR A 282 17.58 9.35 -1.94
N VAL A 283 17.76 8.50 -2.95
CA VAL A 283 16.70 7.62 -3.48
C VAL A 283 16.15 6.64 -2.45
N ASP A 284 16.93 6.30 -1.42
CA ASP A 284 16.50 5.44 -0.30
C ASP A 284 15.46 6.12 0.60
N GLU A 285 15.28 7.44 0.50
CA GLU A 285 14.28 8.22 1.26
C GLU A 285 12.89 8.20 0.61
N ILE A 286 12.79 7.74 -0.64
CA ILE A 286 11.51 7.56 -1.34
C ILE A 286 10.88 6.23 -0.86
N GLU A 287 10.21 6.27 0.28
CA GLU A 287 9.41 5.14 0.79
C GLU A 287 7.90 5.45 0.68
N ASP A 288 7.15 4.59 -0.03
CA ASP A 288 5.68 4.54 -0.01
C ASP A 288 4.95 5.88 -0.29
N ALA A 289 5.37 6.64 -1.32
CA ALA A 289 4.67 7.84 -1.74
C ALA A 289 3.24 7.50 -2.23
N HIS A 290 2.23 7.78 -1.38
CA HIS A 290 0.82 7.48 -1.62
C HIS A 290 0.23 8.17 -2.87
N GLU A 291 0.91 9.19 -3.39
CA GLU A 291 0.62 9.91 -4.64
C GLU A 291 1.91 10.06 -5.46
N SER A 292 2.47 8.93 -5.88
CA SER A 292 3.75 8.91 -6.60
C SER A 292 3.61 9.56 -7.98
N SER A 293 4.46 10.55 -8.28
CA SER A 293 4.68 11.02 -9.64
C SER A 293 5.25 9.88 -10.50
N PRO A 294 5.11 9.93 -11.85
CA PRO A 294 5.71 8.92 -12.71
C PRO A 294 7.22 8.79 -12.53
N LEU A 295 7.90 9.88 -12.20
CA LEU A 295 9.34 9.88 -11.91
C LEU A 295 9.65 9.12 -10.62
N GLU A 296 8.91 9.39 -9.53
CA GLU A 296 9.07 8.68 -8.25
C GLU A 296 8.80 7.19 -8.40
N GLU A 297 7.74 6.80 -9.12
CA GLU A 297 7.42 5.39 -9.36
C GLU A 297 8.57 4.68 -10.10
N ALA A 298 9.20 5.36 -11.07
CA ALA A 298 10.37 4.84 -11.79
C ALA A 298 11.60 4.69 -10.88
N ILE A 299 11.85 5.66 -10.00
CA ILE A 299 12.95 5.64 -9.04
C ILE A 299 12.73 4.52 -8.01
N GLU A 300 11.52 4.39 -7.45
CA GLU A 300 11.18 3.31 -6.52
C GLU A 300 11.36 1.93 -7.19
N TYR A 301 10.92 1.80 -8.45
CA TYR A 301 11.14 0.58 -9.23
C TYR A 301 12.62 0.25 -9.37
N CYS A 302 13.42 1.22 -9.80
CA CYS A 302 14.83 1.02 -10.08
C CYS A 302 15.69 0.85 -8.81
N ASN A 303 15.26 1.32 -7.65
CA ASN A 303 16.01 1.12 -6.40
C ASN A 303 15.54 -0.10 -5.58
N SER A 304 14.52 -0.80 -6.05
CA SER A 304 14.02 -2.01 -5.41
C SER A 304 14.77 -3.29 -5.79
N GLU A 305 14.39 -4.40 -5.14
CA GLU A 305 14.86 -5.75 -5.46
C GLU A 305 14.59 -6.14 -6.93
N GLN A 306 13.61 -5.52 -7.59
CA GLN A 306 13.25 -5.80 -8.98
C GLN A 306 14.36 -5.38 -9.95
N LEU A 307 15.09 -4.30 -9.69
CA LEU A 307 16.29 -4.00 -10.49
C LEU A 307 17.39 -5.05 -10.26
N GLY A 308 17.47 -5.61 -9.06
CA GLY A 308 18.31 -6.78 -8.79
C GLY A 308 18.01 -7.95 -9.74
N ALA A 309 16.73 -8.17 -10.09
CA ALA A 309 16.35 -9.16 -11.08
C ALA A 309 16.79 -8.79 -12.50
N TRP A 310 16.73 -7.52 -12.90
CA TRP A 310 17.27 -7.03 -14.17
C TRP A 310 18.79 -7.24 -14.26
N LYS A 311 19.54 -6.88 -13.22
CA LYS A 311 21.00 -7.08 -13.13
C LYS A 311 21.40 -8.55 -13.11
N GLY A 312 20.62 -9.38 -12.43
CA GLY A 312 20.86 -10.82 -12.31
C GLY A 312 20.52 -11.60 -13.59
N THR A 313 19.75 -11.01 -14.50
CA THR A 313 19.34 -11.65 -15.75
C THR A 313 20.34 -11.34 -16.86
N GLU A 314 20.99 -12.39 -17.38
CA GLU A 314 22.03 -12.26 -18.39
C GLU A 314 21.53 -11.51 -19.64
N GLY A 315 22.20 -10.40 -19.96
CA GLY A 315 21.93 -9.60 -21.16
C GLY A 315 20.68 -8.72 -21.12
N ALA A 316 19.86 -8.76 -20.07
CA ALA A 316 18.57 -8.05 -20.03
C ALA A 316 18.73 -6.52 -20.10
N MET A 317 19.61 -5.95 -19.29
CA MET A 317 19.87 -4.49 -19.29
C MET A 317 20.51 -4.02 -20.61
N GLU A 318 21.45 -4.79 -21.15
CA GLU A 318 22.11 -4.48 -22.42
C GLU A 318 21.13 -4.57 -23.61
N TRP A 319 20.21 -5.54 -23.57
CA TRP A 319 19.12 -5.62 -24.54
C TRP A 319 18.19 -4.41 -24.45
N ALA A 320 17.75 -4.04 -23.24
CA ALA A 320 16.90 -2.86 -23.02
C ALA A 320 17.59 -1.58 -23.52
N LYS A 321 18.88 -1.40 -23.22
CA LYS A 321 19.71 -0.30 -23.70
C LYS A 321 19.79 -0.24 -25.22
N ARG A 322 20.10 -1.35 -25.89
CA ARG A 322 20.17 -1.42 -27.36
C ARG A 322 18.81 -1.15 -28.01
N PHE A 323 17.74 -1.67 -27.41
CA PHE A 323 16.39 -1.44 -27.89
C PHE A 323 16.00 0.03 -27.78
N LEU A 324 16.21 0.65 -26.62
CA LEU A 324 15.93 2.08 -26.40
C LEU A 324 16.76 2.96 -27.34
N LEU A 325 18.07 2.70 -27.47
CA LEU A 325 18.93 3.44 -28.40
C LEU A 325 18.49 3.30 -29.85
N ARG A 326 17.99 2.14 -30.26
CA ARG A 326 17.43 1.94 -31.60
C ARG A 326 16.18 2.81 -31.80
N LEU A 327 15.28 2.82 -30.83
CA LEU A 327 14.07 3.64 -30.89
C LEU A 327 14.38 5.14 -30.93
N VAL A 328 15.34 5.61 -30.13
CA VAL A 328 15.70 7.02 -30.06
C VAL A 328 16.44 7.48 -31.32
N ASN A 329 17.33 6.65 -31.88
CA ASN A 329 18.20 7.05 -33.00
C ASN A 329 17.65 6.76 -34.40
N ASP A 330 16.67 5.87 -34.53
CA ASP A 330 16.14 5.41 -35.82
C ASP A 330 14.63 5.67 -35.90
N GLU A 331 14.26 6.81 -36.49
CA GLU A 331 12.86 7.20 -36.70
C GLU A 331 12.10 6.21 -37.59
N SER A 332 12.78 5.41 -38.41
CA SER A 332 12.11 4.38 -39.22
C SER A 332 11.48 3.27 -38.36
N THR A 333 11.93 3.13 -37.11
CA THR A 333 11.38 2.15 -36.16
C THR A 333 10.10 2.61 -35.47
N HIS A 334 9.81 3.91 -35.48
CA HIS A 334 8.64 4.50 -34.83
C HIS A 334 7.34 3.94 -35.40
N GLY A 335 7.22 3.94 -36.73
CA GLY A 335 6.06 3.38 -37.43
C GLY A 335 5.96 1.85 -37.31
N ARG A 336 7.10 1.16 -37.16
CA ARG A 336 7.12 -0.32 -37.05
C ARG A 336 6.58 -0.80 -35.70
N TYR A 337 6.89 -0.08 -34.63
CA TYR A 337 6.52 -0.45 -33.27
C TYR A 337 5.34 0.36 -32.72
N GLY A 338 4.79 1.29 -33.52
CA GLY A 338 3.69 2.15 -33.12
C GLY A 338 4.04 3.08 -31.97
N ILE A 339 5.32 3.47 -31.85
CA ILE A 339 5.82 4.43 -30.86
C ILE A 339 6.09 5.75 -31.54
N SER A 340 5.71 6.85 -30.89
CA SER A 340 5.92 8.20 -31.43
C SER A 340 7.17 8.85 -30.86
N ALA A 341 7.70 9.86 -31.54
CA ALA A 341 8.83 10.63 -31.03
C ALA A 341 8.53 11.31 -29.67
N SER A 342 7.27 11.63 -29.39
CA SER A 342 6.85 12.20 -28.10
C SER A 342 6.84 11.18 -26.96
N ASP A 343 6.65 9.89 -27.24
CA ASP A 343 6.71 8.84 -26.21
C ASP A 343 8.15 8.61 -25.71
N LEU A 344 9.14 9.06 -26.48
CA LEU A 344 10.57 8.93 -26.19
C LEU A 344 11.19 10.24 -25.66
N ASP A 345 10.41 11.31 -25.63
CA ASP A 345 10.86 12.64 -25.23
C ASP A 345 10.81 12.80 -23.71
N TRP A 346 11.95 12.51 -23.08
CA TRP A 346 12.11 12.65 -21.64
C TRP A 346 11.96 14.09 -21.17
N ARG A 347 12.32 15.10 -21.98
CA ARG A 347 12.21 16.53 -21.59
C ARG A 347 10.74 16.92 -21.43
N LYS A 348 9.91 16.49 -22.39
CA LYS A 348 8.46 16.67 -22.30
C LYS A 348 7.90 15.97 -21.07
N ALA A 349 8.30 14.72 -20.80
CA ALA A 349 7.82 13.98 -19.63
C ALA A 349 8.19 14.68 -18.31
N ILE A 350 9.39 15.28 -18.19
CA ILE A 350 9.79 16.07 -17.01
C ILE A 350 8.94 17.33 -16.88
N SER A 351 8.73 18.06 -17.98
CA SER A 351 7.86 19.24 -18.00
C SER A 351 6.45 18.90 -17.52
N ASP A 352 5.85 17.84 -18.08
CA ASP A 352 4.52 17.37 -17.70
C ASP A 352 4.47 16.99 -16.20
N THR A 353 5.54 16.36 -15.69
CA THR A 353 5.64 15.97 -14.27
C THR A 353 5.73 17.19 -13.34
N ARG A 354 6.54 18.21 -13.70
CA ARG A 354 6.65 19.48 -12.96
C ARG A 354 5.34 20.28 -12.97
N GLU A 355 4.59 20.23 -14.07
CA GLU A 355 3.28 20.89 -14.16
C GLU A 355 2.24 20.23 -13.25
N MET A 356 2.28 18.90 -13.11
CA MET A 356 1.39 18.17 -12.19
C MET A 356 1.75 18.37 -10.72
N HIS A 357 3.04 18.58 -10.42
CA HIS A 357 3.56 18.80 -9.07
C HIS A 357 4.29 20.15 -8.98
N PRO A 358 3.56 21.28 -9.06
CA PRO A 358 4.19 22.60 -8.97
C PRO A 358 4.85 22.74 -7.60
N SER A 359 6.12 23.15 -7.58
CA SER A 359 6.84 23.31 -6.33
C SER A 359 6.10 24.28 -5.42
N SER A 360 5.71 23.78 -4.25
CA SER A 360 5.02 24.57 -3.24
C SER A 360 6.02 25.51 -2.59
N SER A 361 6.43 26.55 -3.32
CA SER A 361 7.33 27.60 -2.83
C SER A 361 6.68 28.51 -1.78
N SER A 362 5.48 28.20 -1.31
CA SER A 362 4.83 28.94 -0.23
C SER A 362 3.81 28.08 0.51
N VAL A 363 4.20 27.45 1.62
CA VAL A 363 3.48 27.40 2.92
C VAL A 363 4.44 26.72 3.91
N ASP A 364 4.62 27.31 5.10
CA ASP A 364 5.27 26.73 6.28
C ASP A 364 4.60 25.40 6.70
N SER A 365 4.85 24.33 5.96
CA SER A 365 4.40 22.98 6.25
C SER A 365 5.64 22.16 6.58
N ASP A 366 5.93 21.99 7.87
CA ASP A 366 6.97 21.12 8.44
C ASP A 366 6.71 19.62 8.17
N ASP A 367 6.08 19.26 7.04
CA ASP A 367 5.81 17.88 6.67
C ASP A 367 7.03 17.35 5.90
N GLU A 368 8.02 16.83 6.63
CA GLU A 368 9.24 16.17 6.14
C GLU A 368 8.96 14.96 5.20
N SER A 369 7.70 14.65 4.88
CA SER A 369 7.29 13.50 4.07
C SER A 369 6.95 13.81 2.61
N VAL A 370 7.05 15.07 2.17
CA VAL A 370 6.82 15.40 0.75
C VAL A 370 8.13 15.29 -0.01
N VAL A 371 8.22 14.26 -0.86
CA VAL A 371 9.36 14.03 -1.75
C VAL A 371 9.52 15.23 -2.69
N ASP A 372 10.75 15.78 -2.78
CA ASP A 372 11.05 16.92 -3.64
C ASP A 372 11.19 16.47 -5.10
N VAL A 373 10.05 16.41 -5.80
CA VAL A 373 9.96 16.07 -7.24
C VAL A 373 10.86 16.98 -8.09
N GLU A 374 11.05 18.24 -7.70
CA GLU A 374 11.90 19.18 -8.44
C GLU A 374 13.37 18.79 -8.31
N MET A 375 13.83 18.44 -7.11
CA MET A 375 15.17 17.90 -6.89
C MET A 375 15.42 16.65 -7.74
N TYR A 376 14.54 15.66 -7.68
CA TYR A 376 14.70 14.42 -8.47
C TYR A 376 14.63 14.65 -9.97
N SER A 377 13.79 15.59 -10.42
CA SER A 377 13.74 16.00 -11.83
C SER A 377 15.08 16.58 -12.27
N ASN A 378 15.68 17.47 -11.47
CA ASN A 378 16.99 18.08 -11.78
C ASN A 378 18.13 17.05 -11.81
N MET A 379 18.10 16.06 -10.90
CA MET A 379 19.07 14.95 -10.92
C MET A 379 18.88 14.09 -12.18
N PHE A 380 17.64 13.78 -12.55
CA PHE A 380 17.33 13.05 -13.77
C PHE A 380 17.82 13.82 -15.02
N GLU A 381 17.56 15.12 -15.10
CA GLU A 381 18.06 15.99 -16.17
C GLU A 381 19.59 15.93 -16.26
N THR A 382 20.27 16.06 -15.13
CA THR A 382 21.75 16.01 -15.07
C THR A 382 22.27 14.68 -15.61
N ALA A 383 21.66 13.55 -15.25
CA ALA A 383 22.05 12.24 -15.78
C ALA A 383 21.82 12.14 -17.30
N MET A 384 20.71 12.68 -17.79
CA MET A 384 20.41 12.71 -19.22
C MET A 384 21.35 13.60 -20.02
N GLU A 385 21.72 14.77 -19.48
CA GLU A 385 22.72 15.67 -20.08
C GLU A 385 24.10 15.00 -20.16
N MET A 386 24.51 14.27 -19.12
CA MET A 386 25.75 13.47 -19.16
C MET A 386 25.72 12.39 -20.26
N LEU A 387 24.56 11.78 -20.49
CA LEU A 387 24.37 10.81 -21.58
C LEU A 387 24.42 11.45 -22.98
N GLU A 388 23.90 12.67 -23.13
CA GLU A 388 24.02 13.44 -24.37
C GLU A 388 25.48 13.88 -24.61
N ASP A 389 26.17 14.39 -23.58
CA ASP A 389 27.57 14.84 -23.64
C ASP A 389 28.56 13.71 -23.94
N SER A 390 28.30 12.51 -23.40
CA SER A 390 29.08 11.32 -23.73
C SER A 390 28.86 10.81 -25.17
N GLY A 391 27.86 11.34 -25.88
CA GLY A 391 27.46 10.90 -27.21
C GLY A 391 26.67 9.58 -27.21
N ALA A 392 26.24 9.10 -26.03
CA ALA A 392 25.40 7.90 -25.93
C ALA A 392 24.00 8.16 -26.50
N LEU A 393 23.48 9.38 -26.32
CA LEU A 393 22.24 9.87 -26.92
C LEU A 393 22.55 10.97 -27.93
N LYS A 394 21.90 10.92 -29.10
CA LYS A 394 21.98 12.04 -30.05
C LYS A 394 21.14 13.18 -29.49
N SER A 395 21.77 14.32 -29.19
CA SER A 395 21.05 15.57 -28.93
C SER A 395 20.12 15.86 -30.12
N LYS A 396 18.81 15.85 -29.89
CA LYS A 396 17.86 16.41 -30.85
C LYS A 396 18.02 17.93 -30.78
N ILE A 397 18.75 18.49 -31.74
CA ILE A 397 18.90 19.95 -31.92
C ILE A 397 17.54 20.56 -32.28
#